data_AF-A0A371YSH0-F1
#
_entry.id   AF-A0A371YSH0-F1
#
_cell.length_a   1.000
_cell.length_b   1.000
_cell.length_c   1.000
_cell.angle_alpha   90.00
_cell.angle_beta   90.00
_cell.angle_gamma   90.00
#
_symmetry.space_group_name_H-M   'P 1'
#
loop_
_entity.id
_entity.type
_entity.pdbx_description
1 polymer ?
#
loop_
_entity_poly.entity_id
_entity_poly.type
_entity_poly.pdbx_seq_one_letter_code
_entity_poly.pdbx_strand_id
1 'polypeptide(L)'
;MNYETELKALVEEAYSLFSSYSIGEKIEACCGHCMTMEDCELLLTLPLAQLDQRLISQYLFAAESTDVYAISQQMKYLLPRILESLINNEYIHHCHEDTLTKCHFYLDIWTDIEFEFMQRFALCYFQMQLMKFTKTTSVTQHVLMFHLAGLNIRPLLIIWEENLNVPTPMLNLIQTLHYDFEEYSYNSAFSDKKMIKIMNKWLEKLRTNELLINALVEVVGRNNVPPEYQYMYDSAFDQLQITN
;
A
#
# COMPACT_ATOMS: atom_id res chain seq x y z
N MET A 1 2.70 17.60 -11.41
CA MET A 1 2.69 16.21 -11.91
C MET A 1 1.29 15.68 -11.73
N ASN A 2 0.67 15.13 -12.77
CA ASN A 2 -0.71 14.64 -12.70
C ASN A 2 -0.69 13.12 -12.48
N TYR A 3 -0.50 12.71 -11.22
CA TYR A 3 -0.40 11.30 -10.83
C TYR A 3 -1.63 10.49 -11.25
N GLU A 4 -2.83 11.09 -11.27
CA GLU A 4 -4.04 10.40 -11.71
C GLU A 4 -3.99 10.00 -13.18
N THR A 5 -3.41 10.84 -14.03
CA THR A 5 -3.25 10.52 -15.46
C THR A 5 -2.21 9.42 -15.66
N GLU A 6 -1.11 9.49 -14.93
CA GLU A 6 -0.05 8.48 -14.98
C GLU A 6 -0.53 7.12 -14.45
N LEU A 7 -1.29 7.10 -13.35
CA LEU A 7 -1.90 5.89 -12.80
C LEU A 7 -2.92 5.27 -13.76
N LYS A 8 -3.74 6.09 -14.45
CA LYS A 8 -4.66 5.58 -15.49
C LYS A 8 -3.89 4.92 -16.64
N ALA A 9 -2.80 5.54 -17.10
CA ALA A 9 -1.94 4.94 -18.12
C ALA A 9 -1.28 3.64 -17.64
N LEU A 10 -0.87 3.56 -16.37
CA LEU A 10 -0.34 2.32 -15.78
C LEU A 10 -1.41 1.23 -15.67
N VAL A 11 -2.67 1.57 -15.39
CA VAL A 11 -3.78 0.60 -15.41
C VAL A 11 -4.02 0.08 -16.83
N GLU A 12 -4.05 0.94 -17.84
CA GLU A 12 -4.14 0.52 -19.25
C GLU A 12 -2.96 -0.39 -19.64
N GLU A 13 -1.73 -0.05 -19.22
CA GLU A 13 -0.56 -0.89 -19.39
C GLU A 13 -0.74 -2.25 -18.70
N ALA A 14 -1.29 -2.30 -17.48
CA ALA A 14 -1.58 -3.55 -16.77
C ALA A 14 -2.53 -4.45 -17.57
N TYR A 15 -3.63 -3.89 -18.08
CA TYR A 15 -4.58 -4.66 -18.89
C TYR A 15 -3.92 -5.25 -20.15
N SER A 16 -2.95 -4.55 -20.75
CA SER A 16 -2.16 -5.09 -21.86
C SER A 16 -1.14 -6.14 -21.41
N LEU A 17 -0.35 -5.84 -20.38
CA LEU A 17 0.76 -6.67 -19.89
C LEU A 17 0.27 -8.03 -19.38
N PHE A 18 -0.86 -8.04 -18.68
CA PHE A 18 -1.43 -9.25 -18.08
C PHE A 18 -2.51 -9.92 -18.96
N SER A 19 -2.76 -9.42 -20.17
CA SER A 19 -3.84 -9.89 -21.06
C SER A 19 -3.74 -11.36 -21.46
N SER A 20 -2.54 -11.94 -21.47
CA SER A 20 -2.32 -13.34 -21.84
C SER A 20 -2.64 -14.31 -20.71
N TYR A 21 -2.79 -13.84 -19.48
CA TYR A 21 -3.14 -14.68 -18.34
C TYR A 21 -4.65 -14.95 -18.31
N SER A 22 -5.01 -16.08 -17.72
CA SER A 22 -6.39 -16.48 -17.48
C SER A 22 -6.57 -16.88 -16.02
N ILE A 23 -7.77 -16.74 -15.48
CA ILE A 23 -8.13 -17.25 -14.15
C ILE A 23 -7.98 -18.78 -14.03
N GLY A 24 -8.01 -19.51 -15.15
CA GLY A 24 -7.91 -20.97 -15.21
C GLY A 24 -9.27 -21.66 -15.19
N GLU A 25 -9.28 -22.97 -14.98
CA GLU A 25 -10.50 -23.81 -14.99
C GLU A 25 -11.18 -23.91 -13.62
N LYS A 26 -10.48 -23.54 -12.55
CA LYS A 26 -10.98 -23.59 -11.17
C LYS A 26 -10.53 -22.34 -10.43
N ILE A 27 -11.33 -21.85 -9.49
CA ILE A 27 -10.96 -20.75 -8.60
C ILE A 27 -10.17 -21.31 -7.40
N GLU A 28 -9.01 -20.72 -7.09
CA GLU A 28 -8.22 -21.07 -5.90
C GLU A 28 -8.75 -20.32 -4.67
N ALA A 29 -10.02 -20.56 -4.35
CA ALA A 29 -10.71 -19.97 -3.20
C ALA A 29 -11.74 -20.95 -2.62
N CYS A 30 -12.19 -20.68 -1.41
CA CYS A 30 -13.20 -21.49 -0.74
C CYS A 30 -14.61 -21.25 -1.34
N CYS A 31 -14.94 -21.95 -2.43
CA CYS A 31 -16.25 -21.97 -3.06
C CYS A 31 -17.25 -22.85 -2.27
N GLY A 32 -18.47 -22.35 -2.09
CA GLY A 32 -19.55 -23.02 -1.36
C GLY A 32 -19.60 -22.73 0.15
N HIS A 33 -18.65 -21.97 0.68
CA HIS A 33 -18.64 -21.52 2.07
C HIS A 33 -18.24 -20.05 2.23
N CYS A 34 -17.02 -19.67 1.83
CA CYS A 34 -16.58 -18.27 1.89
C CYS A 34 -17.12 -17.45 0.71
N MET A 35 -17.23 -18.09 -0.47
CA MET A 35 -17.91 -17.57 -1.65
C MET A 35 -19.09 -18.45 -2.01
N THR A 36 -20.10 -17.89 -2.65
CA THR A 36 -21.17 -18.72 -3.24
C THR A 36 -20.63 -19.50 -4.45
N MET A 37 -21.24 -20.64 -4.78
CA MET A 37 -20.87 -21.38 -5.99
C MET A 37 -21.12 -20.55 -7.26
N GLU A 38 -22.17 -19.73 -7.26
CA GLU A 38 -22.51 -18.81 -8.35
C GLU A 38 -21.43 -17.74 -8.54
N ASP A 39 -20.94 -17.12 -7.46
CA ASP A 39 -19.87 -16.12 -7.55
C ASP A 39 -18.55 -16.71 -8.08
N CYS A 40 -18.23 -17.95 -7.70
CA CYS A 40 -17.09 -18.66 -8.28
C CYS A 40 -17.27 -18.93 -9.78
N GLU A 41 -18.48 -19.30 -10.22
CA GLU A 41 -18.78 -19.49 -11.64
C GLU A 41 -18.70 -18.16 -12.42
N LEU A 42 -19.17 -17.06 -11.83
CA LEU A 42 -19.05 -15.72 -12.41
C LEU A 42 -17.58 -15.31 -12.58
N LEU A 43 -16.71 -15.58 -11.60
CA LEU A 43 -15.27 -15.30 -11.71
C LEU A 43 -14.59 -16.07 -12.86
N LEU A 44 -15.08 -17.28 -13.16
CA LEU A 44 -14.56 -18.12 -14.25
C LEU A 44 -15.04 -17.67 -15.64
N THR A 45 -16.22 -17.05 -15.71
CA THR A 45 -16.93 -16.84 -16.98
C THR A 45 -16.98 -15.38 -17.44
N LEU A 46 -16.96 -14.43 -16.50
CA LEU A 46 -17.00 -13.02 -16.85
C LEU A 46 -15.65 -12.52 -17.36
N PRO A 47 -15.64 -11.66 -18.39
CA PRO A 47 -14.46 -10.90 -18.76
C PRO A 47 -13.95 -10.06 -17.58
N LEU A 48 -12.63 -9.95 -17.43
CA LEU A 48 -11.99 -9.20 -16.32
C LEU A 48 -12.57 -7.80 -16.10
N ALA A 49 -12.82 -7.05 -17.18
CA ALA A 49 -13.37 -5.68 -17.10
C ALA A 49 -14.84 -5.62 -16.66
N GLN A 50 -15.55 -6.76 -16.64
CA GLN A 50 -16.94 -6.87 -16.17
C GLN A 50 -17.02 -7.35 -14.72
N LEU A 51 -15.90 -7.73 -14.10
CA LEU A 51 -15.88 -8.10 -12.68
C LEU A 51 -16.16 -6.86 -11.82
N ASP A 52 -17.21 -6.95 -11.02
CA ASP A 52 -17.56 -5.90 -10.09
C ASP A 52 -16.65 -5.92 -8.84
N GLN A 53 -16.69 -4.82 -8.08
CA GLN A 53 -15.95 -4.66 -6.83
C GLN A 53 -16.21 -5.80 -5.84
N ARG A 54 -17.45 -6.30 -5.79
CA ARG A 54 -17.89 -7.33 -4.85
C ARG A 54 -17.23 -8.67 -5.16
N LEU A 55 -17.20 -9.10 -6.42
CA LEU A 55 -16.56 -10.35 -6.85
C LEU A 55 -15.05 -10.34 -6.57
N ILE A 56 -14.38 -9.23 -6.90
CA ILE A 56 -12.96 -9.04 -6.55
C ILE A 56 -12.77 -9.13 -5.04
N SER A 57 -13.62 -8.45 -4.26
CA SER A 57 -13.51 -8.45 -2.80
C SER A 57 -13.72 -9.83 -2.18
N GLN A 58 -14.72 -10.56 -2.66
CA GLN A 58 -14.96 -11.93 -2.21
C GLN A 58 -13.79 -12.85 -2.55
N TYR A 59 -13.21 -12.73 -3.75
CA TYR A 59 -12.03 -13.51 -4.11
C TYR A 59 -10.86 -13.20 -3.18
N LEU A 60 -10.51 -11.92 -2.97
CA LEU A 60 -9.39 -11.55 -2.12
C LEU A 60 -9.56 -12.06 -0.67
N PHE A 61 -10.80 -12.08 -0.17
CA PHE A 61 -11.12 -12.62 1.15
C PHE A 61 -11.04 -14.15 1.20
N ALA A 62 -11.51 -14.85 0.16
CA ALA A 62 -11.68 -16.29 0.17
C ALA A 62 -10.52 -17.09 -0.44
N ALA A 63 -9.59 -16.41 -1.13
CA ALA A 63 -8.44 -17.01 -1.78
C ALA A 63 -7.49 -17.61 -0.74
N GLU A 64 -7.63 -18.90 -0.50
CA GLU A 64 -6.81 -19.67 0.42
C GLU A 64 -6.68 -21.09 -0.15
N SER A 65 -5.45 -21.49 -0.46
CA SER A 65 -5.13 -22.75 -1.10
C SER A 65 -3.75 -23.19 -0.65
N THR A 66 -3.55 -24.51 -0.56
CA THR A 66 -2.21 -25.07 -0.33
C THR A 66 -1.26 -24.79 -1.49
N ASP A 67 -1.80 -24.49 -2.67
CA ASP A 67 -1.04 -24.11 -3.85
C ASP A 67 -0.96 -22.58 -3.99
N VAL A 68 0.04 -21.99 -3.32
CA VAL A 68 0.30 -20.55 -3.37
C VAL A 68 0.69 -20.09 -4.78
N TYR A 69 1.27 -20.97 -5.60
CA TYR A 69 1.62 -20.65 -6.99
C TYR A 69 0.37 -20.47 -7.85
N ALA A 70 -0.63 -21.34 -7.66
CA ALA A 70 -1.91 -21.23 -8.37
C ALA A 70 -2.67 -19.95 -7.99
N ILE A 71 -2.68 -19.56 -6.71
CA ILE A 71 -3.24 -18.26 -6.27
C ILE A 71 -2.52 -17.11 -6.95
N SER A 72 -1.18 -17.09 -6.88
CA SER A 72 -0.39 -16.01 -7.47
C SER A 72 -0.57 -15.92 -9.00
N GLN A 73 -0.77 -17.05 -9.67
CA GLN A 73 -1.12 -17.11 -11.09
C GLN A 73 -2.50 -16.51 -11.40
N GLN A 74 -3.50 -16.72 -10.53
CA GLN A 74 -4.81 -16.08 -10.65
C GLN A 74 -4.75 -14.59 -10.36
N MET A 75 -3.91 -14.20 -9.39
CA MET A 75 -3.66 -12.79 -9.11
C MET A 75 -3.10 -12.07 -10.34
N LYS A 76 -2.22 -12.69 -11.15
CA LYS A 76 -1.79 -12.08 -12.43
C LYS A 76 -2.96 -11.72 -13.35
N TYR A 77 -3.98 -12.56 -13.45
CA TYR A 77 -5.17 -12.26 -14.24
C TYR A 77 -6.03 -11.15 -13.61
N LEU A 78 -6.23 -11.18 -12.29
CA LEU A 78 -7.09 -10.23 -11.59
C LEU A 78 -6.43 -8.86 -11.36
N LEU A 79 -5.10 -8.78 -11.42
CA LEU A 79 -4.31 -7.63 -11.03
C LEU A 79 -4.74 -6.33 -11.72
N PRO A 80 -4.95 -6.26 -13.06
CA PRO A 80 -5.36 -5.00 -13.70
C PRO A 80 -6.64 -4.39 -13.09
N ARG A 81 -7.66 -5.23 -12.82
CA ARG A 81 -8.91 -4.79 -12.21
C ARG A 81 -8.71 -4.37 -10.74
N ILE A 82 -7.86 -5.07 -10.00
CA ILE A 82 -7.49 -4.71 -8.62
C ILE A 82 -6.79 -3.34 -8.58
N LEU A 83 -5.84 -3.10 -9.50
CA LEU A 83 -5.13 -1.82 -9.59
C LEU A 83 -6.08 -0.69 -9.99
N GLU A 84 -7.02 -0.93 -10.90
CA GLU A 84 -8.10 0.00 -11.25
C GLU A 84 -8.95 0.37 -10.01
N SER A 85 -9.36 -0.64 -9.23
CA SER A 85 -10.08 -0.41 -7.97
C SER A 85 -9.29 0.44 -6.97
N LEU A 86 -7.98 0.18 -6.82
CA LEU A 86 -7.12 0.95 -5.93
C LEU A 86 -7.08 2.44 -6.32
N ILE A 87 -6.93 2.77 -7.61
CA ILE A 87 -6.86 4.17 -8.04
C ILE A 87 -8.22 4.89 -7.91
N ASN A 88 -9.32 4.14 -8.02
CA ASN A 88 -10.68 4.64 -7.82
C ASN A 88 -11.09 4.70 -6.33
N ASN A 89 -10.24 4.25 -5.41
CA ASN A 89 -10.53 4.10 -3.97
C ASN A 89 -11.77 3.23 -3.71
N GLU A 90 -11.96 2.18 -4.52
CA GLU A 90 -13.01 1.18 -4.30
C GLU A 90 -12.66 0.31 -3.08
N TYR A 91 -13.66 -0.01 -2.26
CA TYR A 91 -13.48 -0.86 -1.08
C TYR A 91 -13.47 -2.35 -1.48
N ILE A 92 -12.33 -2.83 -1.95
CA ILE A 92 -12.16 -4.22 -2.41
C ILE A 92 -11.61 -5.17 -1.35
N HIS A 93 -11.17 -4.68 -0.20
CA HIS A 93 -10.69 -5.55 0.87
C HIS A 93 -10.97 -4.95 2.24
N HIS A 94 -11.15 -5.81 3.24
CA HIS A 94 -11.47 -5.38 4.60
C HIS A 94 -10.30 -4.73 5.32
N CYS A 95 -9.07 -5.22 5.04
CA CYS A 95 -7.81 -4.64 5.48
C CYS A 95 -7.03 -4.13 4.27
N HIS A 96 -6.73 -2.82 4.22
CA HIS A 96 -6.07 -2.22 3.06
C HIS A 96 -4.69 -2.86 2.82
N GLU A 97 -3.97 -3.14 3.90
CA GLU A 97 -2.63 -3.74 3.95
C GLU A 97 -2.58 -5.13 3.30
N ASP A 98 -3.68 -5.88 3.33
CA ASP A 98 -3.69 -7.25 2.84
C ASP A 98 -4.08 -7.39 1.37
N THR A 99 -4.52 -6.30 0.74
CA THR A 99 -5.12 -6.29 -0.62
C THR A 99 -4.27 -7.01 -1.67
N LEU A 100 -2.95 -6.89 -1.59
CA LEU A 100 -2.01 -7.45 -2.59
C LEU A 100 -1.21 -8.65 -2.06
N THR A 101 -1.45 -9.12 -0.84
CA THR A 101 -0.68 -10.22 -0.21
C THR A 101 -0.66 -11.48 -1.06
N LYS A 102 -1.80 -11.81 -1.67
CA LYS A 102 -1.99 -12.98 -2.55
C LYS A 102 -1.14 -12.93 -3.83
N CYS A 103 -0.55 -11.77 -4.17
CA CYS A 103 0.37 -11.68 -5.32
C CYS A 103 1.65 -12.47 -5.08
N HIS A 104 2.19 -12.49 -3.84
CA HIS A 104 3.42 -13.21 -3.51
C HIS A 104 4.58 -12.92 -4.51
N PHE A 105 4.94 -11.65 -4.70
CA PHE A 105 5.98 -11.21 -5.66
C PHE A 105 7.39 -11.78 -5.40
N TYR A 106 7.59 -12.50 -4.29
CA TYR A 106 8.81 -13.24 -4.01
C TYR A 106 8.89 -14.62 -4.69
N LEU A 107 7.79 -15.09 -5.31
CA LEU A 107 7.78 -16.32 -6.10
C LEU A 107 8.45 -16.08 -7.46
N ASP A 108 9.10 -17.11 -7.98
CA ASP A 108 9.81 -17.10 -9.26
C ASP A 108 8.90 -17.22 -10.50
N ILE A 109 7.60 -17.01 -10.32
CA ILE A 109 6.63 -17.00 -11.42
C ILE A 109 6.48 -15.63 -12.07
N TRP A 110 6.83 -14.55 -11.37
CA TRP A 110 6.73 -13.19 -11.88
C TRP A 110 7.89 -12.91 -12.82
N THR A 111 7.59 -12.40 -14.01
CA THR A 111 8.66 -11.97 -14.93
C THR A 111 9.29 -10.68 -14.43
N ASP A 112 10.53 -10.41 -14.84
CA ASP A 112 11.20 -9.15 -14.49
C ASP A 112 10.37 -7.93 -14.94
N ILE A 113 9.74 -8.00 -16.12
CA ILE A 113 8.89 -6.93 -16.65
C ILE A 113 7.66 -6.69 -15.75
N GLU A 114 7.02 -7.75 -15.27
CA GLU A 114 5.85 -7.65 -14.39
C GLU A 114 6.22 -7.12 -13.01
N PHE A 115 7.34 -7.58 -12.46
CA PHE A 115 7.84 -7.10 -11.18
C PHE A 115 8.24 -5.62 -11.28
N GLU A 116 8.96 -5.21 -12.33
CA GLU A 116 9.31 -3.82 -12.58
C GLU A 116 8.08 -2.94 -12.80
N PHE A 117 7.06 -3.42 -13.53
CA PHE A 117 5.79 -2.75 -13.67
C PHE A 117 5.15 -2.49 -12.30
N MET A 118 5.10 -3.49 -11.44
CA MET A 118 4.51 -3.35 -10.10
C MET A 118 5.29 -2.41 -9.19
N GLN A 119 6.62 -2.34 -9.33
CA GLN A 119 7.44 -1.35 -8.62
C GLN A 119 7.15 0.08 -9.08
N ARG A 120 6.98 0.30 -10.40
CA ARG A 120 6.56 1.62 -10.94
C ARG A 120 5.18 2.00 -10.45
N PHE A 121 4.22 1.07 -10.51
CA PHE A 121 2.88 1.31 -10.00
C PHE A 121 2.90 1.67 -8.52
N ALA A 122 3.61 0.89 -7.69
CA ALA A 122 3.71 1.15 -6.26
C ALA A 122 4.25 2.55 -5.96
N LEU A 123 5.30 2.97 -6.67
CA LEU A 123 5.90 4.30 -6.52
C LEU A 123 4.91 5.42 -6.89
N CYS A 124 4.30 5.34 -8.08
CA CYS A 124 3.36 6.35 -8.56
C CYS A 124 2.11 6.43 -7.66
N TYR A 125 1.57 5.28 -7.26
CA TYR A 125 0.41 5.19 -6.38
C TYR A 125 0.72 5.79 -5.01
N PHE A 126 1.87 5.43 -4.42
CA PHE A 126 2.28 5.97 -3.12
C PHE A 126 2.53 7.47 -3.19
N GLN A 127 3.15 8.00 -4.25
CA GLN A 127 3.32 9.44 -4.44
C GLN A 127 1.98 10.18 -4.46
N MET A 128 0.97 9.62 -5.15
CA MET A 128 -0.38 10.18 -5.14
C MET A 128 -0.98 10.19 -3.72
N GLN A 129 -0.89 9.08 -2.99
CA GLN A 129 -1.45 8.96 -1.64
C GLN A 129 -0.72 9.83 -0.63
N LEU A 130 0.60 9.99 -0.78
CA LEU A 130 1.44 10.84 0.06
C LEU A 130 1.05 12.33 -0.03
N MET A 131 0.46 12.74 -1.16
CA MET A 131 -0.06 14.10 -1.36
C MET A 131 -1.49 14.29 -0.83
N LYS A 132 -2.10 13.25 -0.25
CA LYS A 132 -3.40 13.31 0.42
C LYS A 132 -3.17 13.15 1.93
N PHE A 133 -4.02 13.79 2.73
CA PHE A 133 -4.01 13.62 4.18
C PHE A 133 -5.40 13.21 4.65
N THR A 134 -5.47 12.16 5.46
CA THR A 134 -6.71 11.69 6.07
C THR A 134 -6.51 11.54 7.57
N LYS A 135 -7.45 12.01 8.38
CA LYS A 135 -7.28 12.02 9.84
C LYS A 135 -7.25 10.61 10.45
N THR A 136 -7.93 9.67 9.81
CA THR A 136 -8.22 8.34 10.37
C THR A 136 -7.26 7.26 9.93
N THR A 137 -6.44 7.54 8.92
CA THR A 137 -5.71 6.49 8.23
C THR A 137 -4.32 6.96 7.86
N SER A 138 -3.32 6.22 8.33
CA SER A 138 -1.92 6.49 8.06
C SER A 138 -1.55 6.09 6.63
N VAL A 139 -0.72 6.88 5.98
CA VAL A 139 -0.20 6.55 4.63
C VAL A 139 0.68 5.29 4.65
N THR A 140 1.16 4.85 5.81
CA THR A 140 1.98 3.61 5.95
C THR A 140 1.21 2.34 5.60
N GLN A 141 -0.12 2.33 5.66
CA GLN A 141 -0.92 1.17 5.22
C GLN A 141 -0.61 0.80 3.76
N HIS A 142 -0.29 1.80 2.93
CA HIS A 142 0.07 1.58 1.52
C HIS A 142 1.50 1.02 1.40
N VAL A 143 2.41 1.47 2.26
CA VAL A 143 3.76 0.90 2.36
C VAL A 143 3.69 -0.56 2.81
N LEU A 144 2.88 -0.86 3.83
CA LEU A 144 2.60 -2.23 4.29
C LEU A 144 2.03 -3.09 3.17
N MET A 145 1.02 -2.59 2.45
CA MET A 145 0.39 -3.31 1.34
C MET A 145 1.41 -3.81 0.30
N PHE A 146 2.34 -2.95 -0.11
CA PHE A 146 3.37 -3.34 -1.07
C PHE A 146 4.46 -4.23 -0.46
N HIS A 147 4.85 -3.99 0.80
CA HIS A 147 5.81 -4.84 1.52
C HIS A 147 5.29 -6.28 1.66
N LEU A 148 4.04 -6.43 2.12
CA LEU A 148 3.41 -7.73 2.37
C LEU A 148 3.16 -8.50 1.08
N ALA A 149 2.91 -7.80 -0.03
CA ALA A 149 2.87 -8.41 -1.35
C ALA A 149 4.24 -8.94 -1.82
N GLY A 150 5.35 -8.49 -1.21
CA GLY A 150 6.71 -8.91 -1.55
C GLY A 150 7.52 -7.89 -2.36
N LEU A 151 7.03 -6.67 -2.55
CA LEU A 151 7.77 -5.62 -3.28
C LEU A 151 8.83 -4.95 -2.40
N ASN A 152 9.74 -4.24 -3.07
CA ASN A 152 10.75 -3.42 -2.41
C ASN A 152 10.18 -2.04 -2.06
N ILE A 153 9.94 -1.79 -0.78
CA ILE A 153 9.38 -0.51 -0.31
C ILE A 153 10.41 0.61 -0.11
N ARG A 154 11.70 0.33 -0.23
CA ARG A 154 12.74 1.35 0.00
C ARG A 154 12.59 2.59 -0.89
N PRO A 155 12.24 2.48 -2.19
CA PRO A 155 11.96 3.65 -3.03
C PRO A 155 10.79 4.51 -2.52
N LEU A 156 9.77 3.89 -1.90
CA LEU A 156 8.64 4.62 -1.32
C LEU A 156 9.08 5.49 -0.13
N LEU A 157 9.95 4.96 0.72
CA LEU A 157 10.50 5.73 1.84
C LEU A 157 11.41 6.86 1.38
N ILE A 158 12.21 6.64 0.33
CA ILE A 158 13.07 7.68 -0.27
C ILE A 158 12.21 8.82 -0.81
N ILE A 159 11.18 8.53 -1.61
CA ILE A 159 10.35 9.59 -2.19
C ILE A 159 9.58 10.35 -1.11
N TRP A 160 9.23 9.69 0.00
CA TRP A 160 8.65 10.38 1.15
C TRP A 160 9.61 11.40 1.72
N GLU A 161 10.83 10.99 2.04
CA GLU A 161 11.88 11.87 2.56
C GLU A 161 12.13 13.09 1.65
N GLU A 162 12.18 12.87 0.33
CA GLU A 162 12.39 13.92 -0.67
C GLU A 162 11.26 14.96 -0.72
N ASN A 163 10.07 14.61 -0.22
CA ASN A 163 8.89 15.47 -0.23
C ASN A 163 8.51 16.03 1.15
N LEU A 164 9.34 15.83 2.18
CA LEU A 164 9.06 16.35 3.54
C LEU A 164 9.10 17.88 3.64
N ASN A 165 9.58 18.57 2.61
CA ASN A 165 9.47 20.03 2.49
C ASN A 165 8.06 20.52 2.10
N VAL A 166 7.16 19.61 1.72
CA VAL A 166 5.76 19.90 1.39
C VAL A 166 4.88 19.64 2.63
N PRO A 167 3.86 20.47 2.91
CA PRO A 167 3.03 20.30 4.11
C PRO A 167 2.36 18.93 4.24
N THR A 168 1.76 18.40 3.16
CA THR A 168 0.99 17.15 3.25
C THR A 168 1.83 15.91 3.57
N PRO A 169 2.97 15.65 2.89
CA PRO A 169 3.89 14.57 3.26
C PRO A 169 4.44 14.71 4.69
N MET A 170 4.68 15.95 5.16
CA MET A 170 5.10 16.20 6.53
C MET A 170 4.00 15.84 7.54
N LEU A 171 2.76 16.23 7.28
CA LEU A 171 1.61 15.86 8.12
C LEU A 171 1.41 14.34 8.18
N ASN A 172 1.57 13.65 7.05
CA ASN A 172 1.56 12.19 7.00
C ASN A 172 2.68 11.59 7.85
N LEU A 173 3.88 12.18 7.86
CA LEU A 173 4.99 11.72 8.70
C LEU A 173 4.64 11.86 10.19
N ILE A 174 4.15 13.03 10.59
CA ILE A 174 3.73 13.29 11.99
C ILE A 174 2.65 12.30 12.42
N GLN A 175 1.65 12.07 11.56
CA GLN A 175 0.60 11.10 11.82
C GLN A 175 1.13 9.68 11.98
N THR A 176 2.06 9.29 11.11
CA THR A 176 2.71 7.98 11.16
C THR A 176 3.50 7.79 12.44
N LEU A 177 4.31 8.78 12.82
CA LEU A 177 5.07 8.74 14.07
C LEU A 177 4.15 8.64 15.29
N HIS A 178 2.98 9.27 15.23
CA HIS A 178 2.03 9.21 16.32
C HIS A 178 1.28 7.87 16.43
N TYR A 179 0.76 7.35 15.31
CA TYR A 179 -0.12 6.16 15.34
C TYR A 179 0.61 4.83 15.13
N ASP A 180 1.70 4.82 14.36
CA ASP A 180 2.33 3.59 13.91
C ASP A 180 3.67 3.33 14.60
N PHE A 181 4.08 4.18 15.53
CA PHE A 181 5.28 4.00 16.34
C PHE A 181 4.94 4.05 17.83
N GLU A 182 5.44 3.07 18.56
CA GLU A 182 5.29 2.95 20.01
C GLU A 182 6.67 2.66 20.61
N GLU A 183 7.02 3.37 21.68
CA GLU A 183 8.32 3.21 22.36
C GLU A 183 9.52 3.19 21.40
N TYR A 184 9.58 4.15 20.45
CA TYR A 184 10.69 4.30 19.49
C TYR A 184 10.80 3.20 18.43
N SER A 185 9.79 2.32 18.30
CA SER A 185 9.75 1.24 17.32
C SER A 185 8.46 1.26 16.51
N TYR A 186 8.55 0.86 15.25
CA TYR A 186 7.39 0.66 14.40
C TYR A 186 6.51 -0.44 15.01
N ASN A 187 5.23 -0.13 15.18
CA ASN A 187 4.22 -1.01 15.74
C ASN A 187 2.96 -0.97 14.86
N SER A 188 2.79 -2.01 14.04
CA SER A 188 1.56 -2.27 13.31
C SER A 188 1.18 -3.73 13.42
N ALA A 189 -0.11 -4.00 13.58
CA ALA A 189 -0.67 -5.35 13.69
C ALA A 189 -0.36 -6.23 12.46
N PHE A 190 -0.14 -5.61 11.30
CA PHE A 190 0.18 -6.29 10.03
C PHE A 190 1.68 -6.41 9.75
N SER A 191 2.53 -5.81 10.59
CA SER A 191 3.96 -5.75 10.32
C SER A 191 4.68 -7.07 10.63
N ASP A 192 5.54 -7.51 9.71
CA ASP A 192 6.48 -8.59 9.97
C ASP A 192 7.83 -8.05 10.52
N LYS A 193 8.71 -8.96 10.96
CA LYS A 193 10.04 -8.59 11.47
C LYS A 193 10.90 -7.80 10.47
N LYS A 194 10.72 -8.04 9.17
CA LYS A 194 11.49 -7.35 8.12
C LYS A 194 10.98 -5.91 7.96
N MET A 195 9.67 -5.70 7.97
CA MET A 195 9.04 -4.38 7.95
C MET A 195 9.48 -3.54 9.15
N ILE A 196 9.35 -4.08 10.36
CA ILE A 196 9.77 -3.40 11.59
C ILE A 196 11.24 -2.95 11.48
N LYS A 197 12.12 -3.85 11.01
CA LYS A 197 13.54 -3.52 10.81
C LYS A 197 13.75 -2.40 9.79
N ILE A 198 13.03 -2.40 8.67
CA ILE A 198 13.14 -1.36 7.64
C ILE A 198 12.67 -0.01 8.20
N MET A 199 11.50 0.01 8.85
CA MET A 199 10.90 1.22 9.40
C MET A 199 11.70 1.81 10.56
N ASN A 200 12.25 0.97 11.45
CA ASN A 200 13.10 1.43 12.55
C ASN A 200 14.40 2.05 12.02
N LYS A 201 15.02 1.42 11.02
CA LYS A 201 16.20 2.00 10.35
C LYS A 201 15.88 3.32 9.64
N TRP A 202 14.69 3.43 9.07
CA TRP A 202 14.21 4.67 8.47
C TRP A 202 14.01 5.75 9.54
N LEU A 203 13.38 5.43 10.67
CA LEU A 203 13.23 6.32 11.82
C LEU A 203 14.58 6.82 12.35
N GLU A 204 15.55 5.92 12.55
CA GLU A 204 16.91 6.27 12.97
C GLU A 204 17.55 7.30 12.03
N LYS A 205 17.35 7.15 10.72
CA LYS A 205 17.82 8.12 9.74
C LYS A 205 17.13 9.48 9.91
N LEU A 206 15.81 9.50 10.09
CA LEU A 206 15.04 10.73 10.29
C LEU A 206 15.50 11.49 11.55
N ARG A 207 15.82 10.78 12.65
CA ARG A 207 16.35 11.37 13.89
C ARG A 207 17.66 12.14 13.71
N THR A 208 18.43 11.78 12.69
CA THR A 208 19.72 12.43 12.39
C THR A 208 19.61 13.49 11.29
N ASN A 209 18.41 13.74 10.76
CA ASN A 209 18.19 14.68 9.66
C ASN A 209 17.86 16.07 10.21
N GLU A 210 18.90 16.89 10.41
CA GLU A 210 18.76 18.25 10.97
C GLU A 210 17.82 19.15 10.14
N LEU A 211 17.81 19.01 8.80
CA LEU A 211 16.93 19.81 7.94
C LEU A 211 15.46 19.49 8.18
N LEU A 212 15.14 18.20 8.33
CA LEU A 212 13.80 17.75 8.67
C LEU A 212 13.38 18.24 10.05
N ILE A 213 14.25 18.08 11.05
CA ILE A 213 13.99 18.50 12.43
C ILE A 213 13.70 20.00 12.47
N ASN A 214 14.52 20.82 11.80
CA ASN A 214 14.30 22.26 11.72
C ASN A 214 12.98 22.60 11.03
N ALA A 215 12.64 21.91 9.94
CA ALA A 215 11.35 22.12 9.27
C ALA A 215 10.15 21.78 10.17
N LEU A 216 10.23 20.69 10.95
CA LEU A 216 9.21 20.31 11.94
C LEU A 216 9.07 21.37 13.04
N VAL A 217 10.19 21.82 13.61
CA VAL A 217 10.23 22.89 14.62
C VAL A 217 9.62 24.19 14.08
N GLU A 218 9.90 24.57 12.83
CA GLU A 218 9.31 25.75 12.23
C GLU A 218 7.79 25.63 12.02
N VAL A 219 7.29 24.46 11.60
CA VAL A 219 5.86 24.22 11.41
C VAL A 219 5.11 24.38 12.75
N VAL A 220 5.64 23.80 13.81
CA VAL A 220 5.05 23.88 15.17
C VAL A 220 5.21 25.28 15.76
N GLY A 221 6.42 25.84 15.72
CA GLY A 221 6.76 27.12 16.35
C GLY A 221 6.02 28.33 15.77
N ARG A 222 5.50 28.23 14.53
CA ARG A 222 4.64 29.27 13.93
C ARG A 222 3.18 29.22 14.41
N ASN A 223 2.80 28.32 15.33
CA ASN A 223 1.41 28.04 15.70
C ASN A 223 0.51 27.74 14.48
N ASN A 224 1.10 27.24 13.40
CA ASN A 224 0.37 26.82 12.20
C ASN A 224 -0.23 25.41 12.35
N VAL A 225 -0.16 24.86 13.57
CA VAL A 225 -0.76 23.60 13.96
C VAL A 225 -2.14 23.87 14.54
N PRO A 226 -3.22 23.35 13.94
CA PRO A 226 -4.53 23.42 14.55
C PRO A 226 -4.50 22.76 15.94
N PRO A 227 -5.09 23.35 16.99
CA PRO A 227 -5.01 22.84 18.36
C PRO A 227 -5.42 21.38 18.52
N GLU A 228 -6.36 20.91 17.68
CA GLU A 228 -6.82 19.52 17.65
C GLU A 228 -5.76 18.53 17.18
N TYR A 229 -4.59 18.97 16.72
CA TYR A 229 -3.49 18.10 16.30
C TYR A 229 -2.24 18.23 17.14
N GLN A 230 -2.17 19.18 18.08
CA GLN A 230 -0.96 19.46 18.87
C GLN A 230 -0.38 18.18 19.50
N TYR A 231 -1.23 17.29 20.02
CA TYR A 231 -0.82 16.02 20.62
C TYR A 231 -0.06 15.10 19.64
N MET A 232 -0.36 15.14 18.35
CA MET A 232 0.34 14.34 17.33
C MET A 232 1.75 14.87 17.11
N TYR A 233 1.94 16.18 17.18
CA TYR A 233 3.26 16.80 17.03
C TYR A 233 4.15 16.51 18.23
N ASP A 234 3.62 16.66 19.46
CA ASP A 234 4.36 16.34 20.67
C ASP A 234 4.84 14.87 20.64
N SER A 235 3.94 13.96 20.28
CA SER A 235 4.25 12.55 20.08
C SER A 235 5.30 12.32 18.99
N ALA A 236 5.22 13.02 17.85
CA ALA A 236 6.21 12.90 16.78
C ALA A 236 7.59 13.41 17.21
N PHE A 237 7.66 14.48 18.00
CA PHE A 237 8.91 15.00 18.56
C PHE A 237 9.57 14.01 19.50
N ASP A 238 8.78 13.40 20.40
CA ASP A 238 9.24 12.36 21.30
C ASP A 238 9.82 11.17 20.51
N GLN A 239 9.10 10.68 19.49
CA GLN A 239 9.55 9.57 18.65
C GLN A 239 10.83 9.89 17.86
N LEU A 240 10.99 11.15 17.44
CA LEU A 240 12.20 11.64 16.80
C LEU A 240 13.32 12.01 17.79
N GLN A 241 13.06 11.90 19.10
CA GLN A 241 13.99 12.26 20.16
C GLN A 241 14.52 13.69 20.03
N ILE A 242 13.66 14.60 19.56
CA ILE A 242 13.96 16.02 19.45
C ILE A 242 13.79 16.64 20.84
N THR A 243 14.87 17.10 21.45
CA THR A 243 14.79 17.86 22.71
C THR A 243 14.31 19.27 22.43
N ASN A 244 13.23 19.70 23.11
CA ASN A 244 12.74 21.09 23.11
C ASN A 244 13.77 22.09 23.66
#